data_AF-A0A842MNV6-F1
#
_entry.id   AF-A0A842MNV6-F1
#
_cell.length_a   1.000
_cell.length_b   1.000
_cell.length_c   1.000
_cell.angle_alpha   90.00
_cell.angle_beta   90.00
_cell.angle_gamma   90.00
#
_symmetry.space_group_name_H-M   'P 1'
#
loop_
_entity.id
_entity.type
_entity.pdbx_description
1 polymer ?
#
loop_
_entity_poly.entity_id
_entity_poly.type
_entity_poly.pdbx_seq_one_letter_code
_entity_poly.pdbx_strand_id
1 'polypeptide(L)' 'MNKVDIIFFSYILLILPIISLIYFAYIFTNFEKIFSIAGLILFWIVAIPYPLYWYGKNRIFI' A
#
# COMPACT_ATOMS: atom_id res chain seq x y z
N MET A 1 -22.74 -1.95 -2.07
CA MET A 1 -21.33 -1.69 -1.71
C MET A 1 -21.25 -0.25 -1.21
N ASN A 2 -20.83 -0.03 0.03
CA ASN A 2 -20.79 1.33 0.59
C ASN A 2 -19.66 2.12 -0.08
N LYS A 3 -19.75 3.47 -0.08
CA LYS A 3 -18.71 4.34 -0.65
C LYS A 3 -17.31 4.03 -0.08
N VAL A 4 -17.26 3.72 1.22
CA VAL A 4 -16.03 3.34 1.94
C VAL A 4 -15.40 2.05 1.39
N ASP A 5 -16.22 1.05 1.05
CA ASP A 5 -15.75 -0.19 0.44
C ASP A 5 -15.13 0.07 -0.93
N ILE A 6 -15.82 0.86 -1.77
CA ILE A 6 -15.33 1.20 -3.11
C ILE A 6 -13.96 1.89 -3.03
N ILE A 7 -13.80 2.86 -2.13
CA ILE A 7 -12.55 3.59 -1.95
C ILE A 7 -11.43 2.66 -1.49
N PHE A 8 -11.69 1.83 -0.48
CA PHE A 8 -10.71 0.90 0.06
C PHE A 8 -10.25 -0.14 -0.98
N PHE A 9 -11.20 -0.79 -1.67
CA PHE A 9 -10.87 -1.77 -2.69
C PHE A 9 -10.19 -1.13 -3.91
N SER A 10 -10.58 0.09 -4.31
CA SER A 10 -9.88 0.81 -5.38
C SER A 10 -8.45 1.15 -4.98
N TYR A 11 -8.22 1.51 -3.71
CA TYR A 11 -6.88 1.74 -3.20
C TYR A 11 -6.04 0.45 -3.26
N ILE A 12 -6.56 -0.67 -2.76
CA ILE A 12 -5.81 -1.94 -2.72
C ILE A 12 -5.58 -2.54 -4.11
N LEU A 13 -6.56 -2.45 -5.01
CA LEU A 13 -6.50 -3.11 -6.32
C LEU A 13 -5.81 -2.29 -7.39
N LEU A 14 -5.83 -0.96 -7.28
CA LEU A 14 -5.29 -0.07 -8.34
C LEU A 14 -4.13 0.77 -7.81
N ILE A 15 -4.37 1.53 -6.74
CA ILE A 15 -3.40 2.54 -6.27
C ILE A 15 -2.16 1.86 -5.69
N LEU A 16 -2.34 0.93 -4.74
CA LEU A 16 -1.23 0.26 -4.07
C LEU A 16 -0.34 -0.54 -5.05
N PRO A 17 -0.88 -1.32 -6.01
CA PRO A 17 -0.05 -2.04 -6.99
C PRO A 17 0.71 -1.09 -7.93
N ILE A 18 0.07 -0.03 -8.41
CA ILE A 18 0.73 0.94 -9.31
C ILE A 18 1.90 1.63 -8.59
N ILE A 19 1.67 2.13 -7.37
CA ILE A 19 2.72 2.79 -6.59
C ILE A 19 3.82 1.79 -6.21
N SER A 20 3.46 0.57 -5.81
CA SER A 20 4.43 -0.49 -5.52
C SER A 20 5.30 -0.79 -6.73
N LEU A 21 4.71 -0.90 -7.93
CA LEU A 21 5.44 -1.19 -9.16
C LEU A 21 6.45 -0.09 -9.47
N ILE A 22 6.04 1.18 -9.40
CA ILE A 22 6.93 2.33 -9.66
C ILE A 22 8.08 2.35 -8.64
N TYR A 23 7.75 2.21 -7.36
CA TYR A 23 8.73 2.26 -6.28
C TYR A 23 9.72 1.10 -6.34
N PHE A 24 9.24 -0.13 -6.57
CA PHE A 24 10.11 -1.31 -6.66
C PHE A 24 10.95 -1.30 -7.93
N ALA A 25 10.41 -0.87 -9.07
CA ALA A 25 11.20 -0.70 -10.28
C ALA A 25 12.36 0.27 -10.06
N TYR A 26 12.10 1.41 -9.39
CA TYR A 26 13.14 2.36 -9.02
C TYR A 26 14.17 1.73 -8.08
N ILE A 27 13.72 1.09 -7.01
CA ILE A 27 14.61 0.56 -5.99
C ILE A 27 15.48 -0.59 -6.52
N PHE A 28 14.90 -1.56 -7.23
CA PHE A 28 15.66 -2.68 -7.78
C PHE A 28 16.66 -2.26 -8.86
N THR A 29 16.45 -1.12 -9.51
CA THR A 29 17.38 -0.58 -10.52
C THR A 29 18.54 0.19 -9.89
N ASN A 30 18.30 0.89 -8.77
CA ASN A 30 19.24 1.89 -8.25
C ASN A 30 19.96 1.47 -6.95
N PHE A 31 19.50 0.42 -6.27
CA PHE A 31 20.04 0.02 -4.97
C PHE A 31 20.50 -1.43 -4.96
N GLU A 32 21.44 -1.76 -4.08
CA GLU A 32 21.83 -3.14 -3.86
C GLU A 32 20.66 -3.98 -3.32
N LYS A 33 20.72 -5.30 -3.52
CA LYS A 33 19.64 -6.23 -3.14
C LYS A 33 19.18 -6.08 -1.69
N ILE A 34 20.12 -5.88 -0.76
CA ILE A 34 19.81 -5.80 0.68
C ILE A 34 19.00 -4.54 1.00
N PHE A 35 19.39 -3.40 0.44
CA PHE A 35 18.67 -2.14 0.59
C PHE A 35 17.32 -2.19 -0.14
N SER A 36 17.26 -2.93 -1.25
CA SER A 36 16.01 -3.10 -2.01
C SER A 36 14.95 -3.86 -1.23
N ILE A 37 15.35 -4.95 -0.57
CA ILE A 37 14.45 -5.74 0.29
C ILE A 37 13.99 -4.92 1.50
N ALA A 38 14.91 -4.18 2.13
CA ALA A 38 14.57 -3.31 3.25
C ALA A 38 13.56 -2.22 2.84
N GLY A 39 13.77 -1.58 1.68
CA GLY A 39 12.87 -0.57 1.13
C GLY A 39 11.47 -1.13 0.85
N LEU A 40 11.38 -2.36 0.33
CA LEU A 40 10.10 -3.04 0.10
C LEU A 40 9.30 -3.22 1.40
N ILE A 41 9.97 -3.72 2.44
CA ILE A 41 9.36 -3.94 3.75
C ILE A 41 8.88 -2.59 4.34
N LEU A 42 9.75 -1.58 4.31
CA LEU A 42 9.42 -0.25 4.84
C LEU A 42 8.25 0.39 4.08
N PHE A 43 8.23 0.29 2.75
CA PHE A 43 7.17 0.87 1.93
C PHE A 43 5.81 0.27 2.28
N TRP A 44 5.70 -1.06 2.39
CA TRP A 44 4.42 -1.68 2.74
C TRP A 44 4.02 -1.43 4.20
N ILE A 45 4.96 -1.38 5.14
CA ILE A 45 4.68 -1.00 6.53
C ILE A 45 4.11 0.42 6.61
N VAL A 46 4.47 1.33 5.70
CA VAL A 46 3.92 2.68 5.68
C VAL A 46 2.60 2.74 4.90
N ALA A 47 2.53 2.08 3.75
CA ALA A 47 1.41 2.21 2.82
C ALA A 47 0.15 1.44 3.23
N ILE A 48 0.28 0.30 3.91
CA ILE A 48 -0.84 -0.62 4.18
C ILE A 48 -1.60 -0.33 5.49
N PRO A 49 -0.94 -0.01 6.63
CA PRO A 49 -1.64 0.08 7.90
C PRO A 49 -2.70 1.18 7.98
N TYR A 50 -2.43 2.35 7.41
CA TYR A 50 -3.39 3.47 7.48
C TYR A 50 -4.70 3.19 6.71
N PRO A 51 -4.67 2.73 5.44
CA PRO A 51 -5.88 2.33 4.72
C PRO A 51 -6.68 1.23 5.45
N LEU A 52 -6.00 0.25 6.04
CA LEU A 52 -6.66 -0.81 6.83
C LEU A 52 -7.33 -0.25 8.08
N TYR A 53 -6.62 0.59 8.85
CA TYR A 53 -7.17 1.24 10.03
C TYR A 53 -8.38 2.11 9.69
N TRP A 54 -8.27 2.94 8.64
CA TRP A 54 -9.34 3.82 8.20
C TRP A 54 -10.57 3.03 7.74
N TYR A 55 -10.38 1.96 6.98
CA TYR A 55 -11.47 1.10 6.55
C TYR A 55 -12.17 0.43 7.74
N GLY A 56 -11.40 -0.15 8.67
CA GLY A 56 -11.93 -0.76 9.88
C GLY A 56 -12.73 0.24 10.74
N LYS A 57 -12.18 1.43 10.96
CA LYS A 57 -12.86 2.50 11.71
C LYS A 57 -14.20 2.89 11.08
N ASN A 58 -14.24 3.08 9.77
CA ASN A 58 -15.45 3.53 9.08
C ASN A 58 -16.45 2.42 8.76
N ARG A 59 -16.17 1.16 9.11
CA ARG A 59 -17.03 0.02 8.78
C ARG A 59 -17.43 -0.83 9.98
N ILE A 60 -16.59 -0.88 11.02
CA ILE A 60 -16.81 -1.64 12.26
C ILE A 60 -17.24 -0.73 13.41
N PHE A 61 -16.71 0.50 13.46
CA PHE A 61 -17.00 1.47 14.53
C PHE A 61 -18.01 2.55 14.11
N ILE A 62 -18.91 2.22 13.17
CA ILE A 62 -20.12 3.03 12.89
C ILE A 62 -21.08 2.90 14.07
#